data_AF-A0A2V9HR53-F1
#
_entry.id   AF-A0A2V9HR53-F1
#
_cell.length_a   1.000
_cell.length_b   1.000
_cell.length_c   1.000
_cell.angle_alpha   90.00
_cell.angle_beta   90.00
_cell.angle_gamma   90.00
#
_symmetry.space_group_name_H-M   'P 1'
#
loop_
_entity.id
_entity.type
_entity.pdbx_description
1 polymer ?
#
loop_
_entity_poly.entity_id
_entity_poly.type
_entity_poly.pdbx_seq_one_letter_code
_entity_poly.pdbx_strand_id
1 'polypeptide(L)'
;KPLWAQTFEVAADNAFTLEDSIAERVVSNLSGSLTGQQQRALNKRPTANASAYANYLRGRYFAANYYTEDGYRKALHYLQNAIDDDPAYALAYSGLADTYYDTSNLVFLRTKPCRERKPLRIEPLNSTRLWPLLTFPSD
;
A
#
# COMPACT_ATOMS: atom_id res chain seq x y z
N LYS A 1 -3.25 0.01 31.89
CA LYS A 1 -4.69 -0.32 32.07
C LYS A 1 -5.42 0.14 30.81
N PRO A 2 -6.23 -0.71 30.15
CA PRO A 2 -7.03 -0.26 29.00
C PRO A 2 -8.04 0.79 29.47
N LEU A 3 -8.17 1.88 28.72
CA LEU A 3 -9.07 3.01 29.04
C LEU A 3 -10.54 2.62 28.79
N TRP A 4 -10.78 1.69 27.88
CA TRP A 4 -12.08 1.14 27.52
C TRP A 4 -11.90 -0.15 26.72
N ALA A 5 -12.84 -1.10 26.85
CA ALA A 5 -12.94 -2.30 26.04
C ALA A 5 -14.43 -2.71 25.96
N GLN A 6 -14.93 -3.01 24.77
CA GLN A 6 -16.30 -3.45 24.55
C GLN A 6 -16.36 -4.47 23.41
N THR A 7 -17.14 -5.53 23.60
CA THR A 7 -17.42 -6.52 22.55
C THR A 7 -18.73 -6.17 21.85
N PHE A 8 -18.74 -6.25 20.53
CA PHE A 8 -19.90 -5.96 19.71
C PHE A 8 -20.30 -7.19 18.90
N GLU A 9 -21.55 -7.61 19.04
CA GLU A 9 -22.18 -8.54 18.11
C GLU A 9 -23.16 -7.72 17.26
N VAL A 10 -22.83 -7.57 15.98
CA VAL A 10 -23.66 -6.85 15.01
C VAL A 10 -23.99 -7.84 13.89
N ALA A 11 -25.28 -8.03 13.63
CA ALA A 11 -25.73 -8.74 12.44
C ALA A 11 -25.38 -7.87 11.22
N ALA A 12 -24.32 -8.25 10.51
CA ALA A 12 -23.81 -7.49 9.39
C ALA A 12 -24.49 -7.93 8.09
N ASP A 13 -25.65 -7.34 7.80
CA ASP A 13 -26.32 -7.56 6.51
C ASP A 13 -25.49 -6.98 5.35
N ASN A 14 -24.74 -5.91 5.60
CA ASN A 14 -23.76 -5.34 4.70
C ASN A 14 -22.66 -4.58 5.47
N ALA A 15 -21.56 -4.27 4.78
CA ALA A 15 -20.40 -3.59 5.37
C ALA A 15 -20.72 -2.18 5.90
N PHE A 16 -21.65 -1.45 5.28
CA PHE A 16 -22.02 -0.10 5.72
C PHE A 16 -22.73 -0.10 7.06
N THR A 17 -23.73 -0.97 7.25
CA THR A 17 -24.46 -1.05 8.52
C THR A 17 -23.52 -1.43 9.67
N LEU A 18 -22.52 -2.28 9.38
CA LEU A 18 -21.50 -2.64 10.36
C LEU A 18 -20.62 -1.42 10.72
N GLU A 19 -20.10 -0.69 9.73
CA GLU A 19 -19.29 0.50 9.96
C GLU A 19 -20.06 1.61 10.69
N ASP A 20 -21.29 1.89 10.27
CA ASP A 20 -22.16 2.89 10.89
C ASP A 20 -22.43 2.53 12.36
N SER A 21 -22.80 1.28 12.64
CA SER A 21 -23.06 0.82 14.01
C SER A 21 -21.80 0.89 14.89
N ILE A 22 -20.61 0.62 14.35
CA ILE A 22 -19.37 0.72 15.12
C ILE A 22 -19.06 2.18 15.39
N ALA A 23 -19.12 3.04 14.36
CA ALA A 23 -18.82 4.45 14.46
C ALA A 23 -19.75 5.16 15.47
N GLU A 24 -21.05 4.92 15.40
CA GLU A 24 -22.03 5.49 16.33
C GLU A 24 -21.73 5.10 17.78
N ARG A 25 -21.44 3.82 18.03
CA ARG A 25 -21.14 3.33 19.39
C ARG A 25 -19.81 3.85 19.91
N VAL A 26 -18.80 3.98 19.06
CA VAL A 26 -17.52 4.56 19.44
C VAL A 26 -17.70 6.02 19.85
N VAL A 27 -18.43 6.81 19.06
CA VAL A 27 -18.65 8.23 19.39
C VAL A 27 -19.54 8.39 20.63
N SER A 28 -20.60 7.59 20.78
CA SER A 28 -21.48 7.67 21.95
C SER A 28 -20.73 7.42 23.26
N ASN A 29 -19.73 6.54 23.25
CA ASN A 29 -18.92 6.22 24.43
C ASN A 29 -17.81 7.25 24.69
N LEU A 30 -17.23 7.86 23.65
CA LEU A 30 -16.07 8.75 23.77
C LEU A 30 -16.41 10.24 23.92
N SER A 31 -17.53 10.71 23.35
CA SER A 31 -17.77 12.15 23.17
C SER A 31 -19.17 12.63 23.56
N GLY A 32 -20.06 11.73 23.99
CA GLY A 32 -21.47 12.05 24.24
C GLY A 32 -22.32 12.01 22.96
N SER A 33 -23.50 12.62 22.99
CA SER A 33 -24.45 12.59 21.85
C SER A 33 -23.90 13.36 20.64
N LEU A 34 -23.92 12.71 19.47
CA LEU A 34 -23.59 13.34 18.20
C LEU A 34 -24.57 14.46 17.88
N THR A 35 -24.05 15.60 17.41
CA THR A 35 -24.91 16.63 16.79
C THR A 35 -25.46 16.12 15.45
N GLY A 36 -26.63 16.60 15.03
CA GLY A 36 -27.24 16.16 13.76
C GLY A 36 -26.35 16.37 12.53
N GLN A 37 -25.42 17.34 12.57
CA GLN A 37 -24.44 17.56 11.51
C GLN A 37 -23.34 16.49 11.50
N GLN A 38 -22.86 16.06 12.68
CA GLN A 38 -21.86 15.00 12.78
C GLN A 38 -22.45 13.65 12.34
N GLN A 39 -23.70 13.37 12.67
CA GLN A 39 -24.40 12.16 12.19
C GLN A 39 -24.44 12.10 10.66
N ARG A 40 -24.78 13.23 10.00
CA ARG A 40 -24.83 13.32 8.54
C ARG A 40 -23.45 13.16 7.90
N ALA A 41 -22.40 13.67 8.54
CA ALA A 41 -21.03 13.51 8.07
C ALA A 41 -20.57 12.05 8.17
N LEU A 42 -20.92 11.35 9.24
CA LEU A 42 -20.62 9.92 9.42
C LEU A 42 -21.35 9.05 8.39
N ASN A 43 -22.60 9.38 8.08
CA ASN A 43 -23.41 8.63 7.13
C ASN A 43 -23.09 8.96 5.66
N LYS A 44 -22.09 9.80 5.37
CA LYS A 44 -21.72 10.13 4.00
C LYS A 44 -20.96 8.96 3.38
N ARG A 45 -21.71 8.14 2.64
CA ARG A 45 -21.15 6.98 1.95
C ARG A 45 -20.51 7.38 0.61
N PRO A 46 -19.39 6.74 0.25
CA PRO A 46 -18.72 7.05 -1.02
C PRO A 46 -19.34 6.31 -2.21
N THR A 47 -20.18 5.29 -1.95
CA THR A 47 -21.03 4.61 -2.95
C THR A 47 -22.34 4.15 -2.30
N ALA A 48 -23.39 3.99 -3.11
CA ALA A 48 -24.65 3.36 -2.70
C ALA A 48 -24.65 1.83 -2.89
N ASN A 49 -23.68 1.29 -3.65
CA ASN A 49 -23.60 -0.14 -3.94
C ASN A 49 -22.73 -0.86 -2.88
N ALA A 50 -23.38 -1.69 -2.06
CA ALA A 50 -22.72 -2.47 -1.02
C ALA A 50 -21.71 -3.50 -1.57
N SER A 51 -21.96 -4.06 -2.76
CA SER A 51 -21.02 -4.98 -3.42
C SER A 51 -19.76 -4.23 -3.85
N ALA A 52 -19.91 -3.08 -4.51
CA ALA A 52 -18.80 -2.23 -4.91
C ALA A 52 -17.93 -1.82 -3.71
N TYR A 53 -18.57 -1.48 -2.60
CA TYR A 53 -17.86 -1.13 -1.37
C TYR A 53 -17.09 -2.31 -0.76
N ALA A 54 -17.72 -3.49 -0.67
CA ALA A 54 -17.07 -4.69 -0.16
C ALA A 54 -15.88 -5.11 -1.03
N ASN A 55 -16.02 -5.03 -2.36
CA ASN A 55 -14.95 -5.27 -3.31
C ASN A 55 -13.82 -4.27 -3.16
N TYR A 56 -14.12 -2.97 -3.01
CA TYR A 56 -13.11 -1.95 -2.72
C TYR A 56 -12.34 -2.23 -1.43
N LEU A 57 -13.02 -2.57 -0.33
CA LEU A 57 -12.37 -2.89 0.94
C LEU A 57 -11.43 -4.12 0.81
N ARG A 58 -11.86 -5.16 0.11
CA ARG A 58 -11.01 -6.33 -0.18
C ARG A 58 -9.80 -5.93 -1.01
N GLY A 59 -9.99 -5.10 -2.04
CA GLY A 59 -8.92 -4.57 -2.87
C GLY A 59 -7.85 -3.86 -2.04
N ARG A 60 -8.29 -2.93 -1.18
CA ARG A 60 -7.42 -2.21 -0.23
C ARG A 60 -6.71 -3.14 0.75
N TYR A 61 -7.40 -4.14 1.27
CA TYR A 61 -6.82 -5.14 2.16
C TYR A 61 -5.67 -5.90 1.49
N PHE A 62 -5.86 -6.36 0.25
CA PHE A 62 -4.84 -7.09 -0.47
C PHE A 62 -3.65 -6.20 -0.86
N ALA A 63 -3.90 -4.95 -1.25
CA ALA A 63 -2.83 -3.99 -1.55
C ALA A 63 -1.99 -3.63 -0.31
N ALA A 64 -2.63 -3.38 0.84
CA ALA A 64 -1.93 -2.90 2.03
C ALA A 64 -1.17 -4.01 2.80
N ASN A 65 -1.70 -5.22 2.84
CA ASN A 65 -1.13 -6.31 3.66
C ASN A 65 -0.11 -7.16 2.91
N TYR A 66 -0.13 -7.12 1.58
CA TYR A 66 0.69 -8.00 0.76
C TYR A 66 1.42 -7.19 -0.31
N TYR A 67 2.63 -6.73 0.05
CA TYR A 67 3.63 -6.22 -0.91
C TYR A 67 4.20 -7.36 -1.76
N THR A 68 3.31 -8.13 -2.38
CA THR A 68 3.61 -9.30 -3.19
C THR A 68 2.83 -9.20 -4.50
N GLU A 69 3.37 -9.81 -5.54
CA GLU A 69 2.74 -9.84 -6.86
C GLU A 69 1.32 -10.45 -6.82
N ASP A 70 1.13 -11.54 -6.06
CA ASP A 70 -0.19 -12.16 -5.89
C ASP A 70 -1.17 -11.25 -5.13
N GLY A 71 -0.68 -10.56 -4.10
CA GLY A 71 -1.44 -9.56 -3.35
C GLY A 71 -1.98 -8.47 -4.25
N TYR A 72 -1.11 -7.83 -5.04
CA TYR A 72 -1.54 -6.78 -5.95
C TYR A 72 -2.42 -7.29 -7.09
N ARG A 73 -2.18 -8.50 -7.62
CA ARG A 73 -3.08 -9.10 -8.61
C ARG A 73 -4.49 -9.27 -8.06
N LYS A 74 -4.63 -9.75 -6.82
CA LYS A 74 -5.92 -9.85 -6.13
C LYS A 74 -6.52 -8.47 -5.89
N ALA A 75 -5.72 -7.50 -5.47
CA ALA A 75 -6.18 -6.13 -5.26
C ALA A 75 -6.77 -5.54 -6.54
N LEU A 76 -6.06 -5.62 -7.67
CA LEU A 76 -6.53 -5.18 -8.98
C LEU A 76 -7.85 -5.86 -9.37
N HIS A 77 -7.95 -7.18 -9.18
CA HIS A 77 -9.19 -7.91 -9.48
C HIS A 77 -10.39 -7.38 -8.69
N TYR A 78 -10.26 -7.21 -7.37
CA TYR A 78 -11.35 -6.71 -6.55
C TYR A 78 -11.69 -5.24 -6.85
N LEU A 79 -10.69 -4.41 -7.12
CA LEU A 79 -10.90 -3.00 -7.47
C LEU A 79 -11.59 -2.86 -8.83
N GLN A 80 -11.27 -3.72 -9.80
CA GLN A 80 -11.98 -3.76 -11.07
C GLN A 80 -13.44 -4.18 -10.88
N ASN A 81 -13.71 -5.23 -10.11
CA ASN A 81 -15.09 -5.64 -9.81
C ASN A 81 -15.87 -4.51 -9.11
N ALA A 82 -15.21 -3.70 -8.26
CA ALA A 82 -15.85 -2.55 -7.62
C ALA A 82 -16.25 -1.46 -8.64
N ILE A 83 -15.45 -1.25 -9.68
CA ILE A 83 -15.74 -0.32 -10.78
C ILE A 83 -16.86 -0.87 -11.66
N ASP A 84 -16.84 -2.18 -11.94
CA ASP A 84 -17.86 -2.83 -12.75
C ASP A 84 -19.24 -2.79 -12.04
N ASP A 85 -19.23 -2.92 -10.70
CA ASP A 85 -20.41 -2.80 -9.84
C ASP A 85 -20.92 -1.35 -9.70
N ASP A 86 -20.02 -0.37 -9.64
CA ASP A 86 -20.35 1.05 -9.59
C ASP A 86 -19.33 1.89 -10.40
N PRO A 87 -19.66 2.22 -11.66
CA PRO A 87 -18.77 2.99 -12.53
C PRO A 87 -18.51 4.41 -12.06
N ALA A 88 -19.33 4.96 -11.15
CA ALA A 88 -19.15 6.29 -10.57
C ALA A 88 -18.28 6.27 -9.30
N TYR A 89 -17.80 5.10 -8.86
CA TYR A 89 -17.11 4.95 -7.59
C TYR A 89 -15.65 5.43 -7.64
N ALA A 90 -15.44 6.72 -7.42
CA ALA A 90 -14.13 7.39 -7.53
C ALA A 90 -13.01 6.74 -6.69
N LEU A 91 -13.30 6.22 -5.49
CA LEU A 91 -12.27 5.60 -4.64
C LEU A 91 -11.75 4.28 -5.22
N ALA A 92 -12.57 3.55 -5.98
CA ALA A 92 -12.12 2.32 -6.63
C ALA A 92 -11.09 2.62 -7.72
N TYR A 93 -11.30 3.68 -8.51
CA TYR A 93 -10.32 4.14 -9.49
C TYR A 93 -9.03 4.63 -8.83
N SER A 94 -9.10 5.38 -7.73
CA SER A 94 -7.89 5.82 -7.03
C SER A 94 -7.09 4.63 -6.49
N GLY A 95 -7.77 3.66 -5.87
CA GLY A 95 -7.12 2.45 -5.38
C GLY A 95 -6.48 1.61 -6.49
N LEU A 96 -7.09 1.59 -7.69
CA LEU A 96 -6.55 0.90 -8.86
C LEU A 96 -5.26 1.59 -9.35
N ALA A 97 -5.24 2.92 -9.39
CA ALA A 97 -4.06 3.70 -9.72
C ALA A 97 -2.92 3.49 -8.71
N ASP A 98 -3.23 3.52 -7.41
CA ASP A 98 -2.25 3.24 -6.34
C ASP A 98 -1.65 1.84 -6.49
N THR A 99 -2.50 0.84 -6.76
CA THR A 99 -2.05 -0.55 -6.93
C THR A 99 -1.15 -0.70 -8.17
N TYR A 100 -1.47 -0.03 -9.27
CA TYR A 100 -0.58 -0.03 -10.45
C TYR A 100 0.77 0.63 -10.15
N TYR A 101 0.78 1.75 -9.44
CA TYR A 101 2.02 2.38 -9.00
C TYR A 101 2.87 1.43 -8.13
N ASP A 102 2.24 0.76 -7.17
CA ASP A 102 2.93 -0.17 -6.26
C ASP A 102 3.45 -1.42 -6.97
N THR A 103 2.72 -1.97 -7.94
CA THR A 103 3.21 -3.08 -8.78
C THR A 103 4.44 -2.69 -9.59
N SER A 104 4.46 -1.47 -10.14
CA SER A 104 5.63 -0.93 -10.85
C SER A 104 6.86 -0.84 -9.94
N ASN A 105 6.68 -0.38 -8.70
CA ASN A 105 7.75 -0.32 -7.72
C ASN A 105 8.27 -1.70 -7.31
N LEU A 106 7.39 -2.71 -7.19
CA LEU A 106 7.81 -4.08 -6.90
C LEU A 106 8.71 -4.67 -7.99
N VAL A 107 8.40 -4.41 -9.27
CA VAL A 107 9.26 -4.84 -10.38
C VAL A 107 10.62 -4.16 -10.30
N PHE A 108 10.67 -2.88 -9.91
CA PHE A 108 11.92 -2.13 -9.76
C PHE A 108 12.78 -2.65 -8.60
N LEU A 109 12.18 -2.93 -7.44
CA LEU A 109 12.89 -3.43 -6.25
C LEU A 109 13.31 -4.91 -6.35
N ARG A 110 12.70 -5.69 -7.25
CA ARG A 110 13.14 -7.05 -7.61
C ARG A 110 14.16 -7.09 -8.74
N THR A 111 14.54 -5.96 -9.33
CA THR A 111 15.66 -5.97 -10.28
C THR A 111 16.92 -6.40 -9.53
N LYS A 112 17.43 -7.54 -9.99
CA LYS A 112 18.49 -8.40 -9.45
C LYS A 112 19.52 -7.63 -8.60
N PRO A 113 20.00 -8.19 -7.47
CA PRO A 113 21.18 -7.64 -6.81
C PRO A 113 22.23 -7.41 -7.89
N CYS A 114 22.82 -6.20 -7.92
CA CYS A 114 23.89 -5.84 -8.85
C CYS A 114 24.81 -7.06 -8.96
N ARG A 115 24.68 -7.80 -10.07
CA ARG A 115 25.36 -9.06 -10.30
C ARG A 115 26.81 -8.82 -9.92
N GLU A 116 27.31 -9.52 -8.90
CA GLU A 116 28.67 -9.38 -8.39
C GLU A 116 29.60 -9.11 -9.57
N ARG A 117 29.93 -7.84 -9.81
CA ARG A 117 30.97 -7.55 -10.79
C ARG A 117 32.18 -8.11 -10.10
N LYS A 118 32.67 -9.26 -10.56
CA LYS A 118 33.98 -9.79 -10.14
C LYS A 118 34.89 -8.56 -10.06
N PRO A 119 35.45 -8.25 -8.87
CA PRO A 119 36.25 -7.05 -8.74
C PRO A 119 37.29 -7.11 -9.85
N LEU A 120 37.37 -6.06 -10.65
CA LEU A 120 38.47 -5.92 -11.60
C LEU A 120 39.73 -6.07 -10.74
N ARG A 121 40.49 -7.13 -10.99
CA ARG A 121 41.75 -7.41 -10.30
C ARG A 121 42.70 -6.31 -10.72
N ILE A 122 42.73 -5.22 -9.95
CA ILE A 122 43.74 -4.20 -10.09
C ILE A 122 45.00 -4.82 -9.49
N GLU A 123 45.84 -5.41 -10.35
CA GLU A 123 47.18 -5.80 -9.92
C GLU A 123 47.85 -4.53 -9.38
N PRO A 124 48.36 -4.53 -8.14
CA PRO A 124 49.03 -3.36 -7.60
C PRO A 124 50.20 -3.06 -8.53
N LEU A 125 50.31 -1.80 -8.98
CA LEU A 125 51.50 -1.33 -9.68
C LEU A 125 52.69 -1.52 -8.74
N ASN A 126 53.41 -2.62 -8.93
CA ASN A 126 54.62 -2.91 -8.18
C ASN A 126 55.66 -1.90 -8.66
N SER A 127 55.95 -0.92 -7.79
CA SER A 127 56.86 0.21 -8.05
C SER A 127 58.18 -0.23 -8.68
N THR A 128 58.64 -1.46 -8.42
CA THR A 128 59.87 -2.06 -8.93
C THR A 128 59.91 -2.33 -10.44
N ARG A 129 58.79 -2.24 -11.20
CA ARG A 129 58.80 -2.45 -12.66
C ARG A 129 59.00 -1.21 -13.53
N LEU A 130 59.04 0.00 -12.95
CA LEU A 130 59.18 1.25 -13.71
C LEU A 130 60.52 1.99 -13.50
N TRP A 131 61.40 1.49 -12.62
CA TRP A 131 62.68 2.14 -12.32
C TRP A 131 63.77 2.13 -13.42
N PRO A 132 63.72 1.34 -14.52
CA PRO A 132 64.74 1.48 -15.57
C PRO A 132 64.53 2.65 -16.56
N LEU A 133 63.41 3.37 -16.50
CA LEU A 133 63.07 4.42 -17.50
C LEU A 133 63.22 5.86 -17.00
N LEU A 134 63.72 6.08 -15.78
CA LEU A 134 63.90 7.41 -15.18
C LEU A 134 65.35 7.68 -14.76
N THR A 135 66.34 7.21 -15.53
CA THR A 135 67.70 7.77 -15.47
C THR A 135 67.78 8.93 -16.45
N PHE A 136 67.70 10.16 -15.93
CA PHE A 136 68.08 11.36 -16.69
C PHE A 136 69.61 11.43 -16.74
N PRO A 137 70.24 11.67 -17.91
CA PRO A 137 71.66 11.92 -17.97
C PRO A 137 71.96 13.25 -17.28
N SER A 138 72.86 13.22 -16.30
CA SER A 138 73.49 14.41 -15.76
C SER A 138 74.67 14.78 -16.65
N ASP A 139 74.47 15.80 -17.49
CA ASP A 139 75.44 16.85 -17.85
C ASP A 139 74.73 17.95 -18.66
#